data_AF-A0A3R7ET22-F1
#
_entry.id   AF-A0A3R7ET22-F1
#
_cell.length_a   1.000
_cell.length_b   1.000
_cell.length_c   1.000
_cell.angle_alpha   90.00
_cell.angle_beta   90.00
_cell.angle_gamma   90.00
#
_symmetry.space_group_name_H-M   'P 1'
#
loop_
_entity.id
_entity.type
_entity.pdbx_description
1 polymer ?
#
loop_
_entity_poly.entity_id
_entity_poly.type
_entity_poly.pdbx_seq_one_letter_code
_entity_poly.pdbx_strand_id
1 'polypeptide(L)'
;MCRRLDRSIGDRLSGVRRTAKVLVTPRKSKERLPPPSRQPLPDPRRGTSIMPGTVVERGTKQTGSRGNGPGGRKLDRGEIVPLTPKQSARLAELYAEFGGGRLERYAARKLMNYGLRRARASELADDIAQDVWVAVARETTKPLMAADELSEDERRIFLFGRVKTEVHQYFRRGSTSEYPIDWTDPVTCNTLCSVLPGGCARTALPAYLDAMVAKLPERERAALLLRLEGMNMRLVAEHVGVSYPTANRLVETALLLIQIDNPELSADPVPLETLPKWEREELAGMSAAQRAALLRMDETSRRALLLHVGQGLNITEVARRLNVPRYQVLPVLGACATALRTLTADDMEQAA
;
A
#
# COMPACT_ATOMS: atom_id res chain seq x y z
N MET A 1 -21.14 32.03 10.32
CA MET A 1 -21.03 30.56 10.50
C MET A 1 -20.27 29.88 9.36
N CYS A 2 -20.15 30.47 8.16
CA CYS A 2 -19.41 29.91 7.03
C CYS A 2 -17.87 29.87 7.17
N ARG A 3 -17.24 30.81 7.91
CA ARG A 3 -15.76 30.89 8.01
C ARG A 3 -15.06 29.76 8.79
N ARG A 4 -15.79 28.86 9.47
CA ARG A 4 -15.19 27.73 10.22
C ARG A 4 -15.15 26.41 9.42
N LEU A 5 -15.93 26.29 8.34
CA LEU A 5 -15.90 25.14 7.44
C LEU A 5 -14.79 25.25 6.37
N ASP A 6 -14.41 26.48 6.00
CA ASP A 6 -13.33 26.72 5.01
C ASP A 6 -11.94 26.24 5.48
N ARG A 7 -11.62 26.33 6.78
CA ARG A 7 -10.33 25.88 7.30
C ARG A 7 -10.16 24.35 7.23
N SER A 8 -11.22 23.58 7.47
CA SER A 8 -11.14 22.12 7.47
C SER A 8 -10.91 21.51 6.09
N ILE A 9 -11.30 22.20 5.02
CA ILE A 9 -11.16 21.73 3.63
C ILE A 9 -9.85 22.28 3.03
N GLY A 10 -9.50 23.53 3.34
CA GLY A 10 -8.15 24.06 3.11
C GLY A 10 -7.07 23.18 3.74
N ASP A 11 -7.30 22.65 4.96
CA ASP A 11 -6.42 21.69 5.64
C ASP A 11 -6.41 20.30 4.98
N ARG A 12 -7.48 19.88 4.28
CA ARG A 12 -7.49 18.62 3.51
C ARG A 12 -6.74 18.77 2.18
N LEU A 13 -6.93 19.86 1.46
CA LEU A 13 -6.21 20.15 0.20
C LEU A 13 -4.72 20.48 0.45
N SER A 14 -4.41 21.21 1.52
CA SER A 14 -3.03 21.44 1.95
C SER A 14 -2.41 20.22 2.64
N GLY A 15 -3.21 19.37 3.27
CA GLY A 15 -2.83 18.05 3.78
C GLY A 15 -2.39 17.09 2.68
N VAL A 16 -3.09 17.08 1.53
CA VAL A 16 -2.69 16.34 0.33
C VAL A 16 -1.31 16.80 -0.18
N ARG A 17 -1.06 18.13 -0.22
CA ARG A 17 0.27 18.69 -0.54
C ARG A 17 1.34 18.38 0.52
N ARG A 18 1.01 18.32 1.82
CA ARG A 18 1.97 17.96 2.89
C ARG A 18 2.35 16.48 2.87
N THR A 19 1.43 15.57 2.53
CA THR A 19 1.75 14.15 2.35
C THR A 19 2.62 13.86 1.12
N ALA A 20 2.60 14.73 0.11
CA ALA A 20 3.51 14.64 -1.03
C ALA A 20 4.95 15.11 -0.71
N LYS A 21 5.14 15.89 0.37
CA LYS A 21 6.44 16.46 0.75
C LYS A 21 7.21 15.66 1.81
N VAL A 22 6.59 14.67 2.46
CA VAL A 22 7.22 13.87 3.53
C VAL A 22 7.52 12.46 3.04
N LEU A 23 8.60 12.32 2.28
CA LEU A 23 9.27 11.03 2.05
C LEU A 23 10.78 11.21 1.85
N VAL A 24 11.40 12.03 2.71
CA VAL A 24 12.84 11.91 3.00
C VAL A 24 13.03 12.22 4.49
N THR A 25 12.92 11.21 5.35
CA THR A 25 13.44 11.28 6.72
C THR A 25 14.89 10.82 6.74
N PRO A 26 15.84 11.58 7.31
CA PRO A 26 17.18 11.10 7.58
C PRO A 26 17.11 10.01 8.66
N ARG A 27 17.84 8.91 8.42
CA ARG A 27 18.01 7.78 9.33
C ARG A 27 18.63 8.29 10.65
N LYS A 28 17.81 8.48 11.69
CA LYS A 28 18.33 8.62 13.07
C LYS A 28 18.87 7.26 13.50
N SER A 29 20.18 7.23 13.74
CA SER A 29 20.91 6.18 14.44
C SER A 29 20.28 5.93 15.81
N LYS A 30 19.51 4.84 15.95
CA LYS A 30 19.25 4.25 17.26
C LYS A 30 20.47 3.45 17.66
N GLU A 31 21.06 3.85 18.78
CA GLU A 31 22.04 3.09 19.55
C GLU A 31 21.60 1.63 19.64
N ARG A 32 22.44 0.74 19.10
CA ARG A 32 22.33 -0.69 19.31
C ARG A 32 22.98 -1.01 20.65
N LEU A 33 22.20 -1.61 21.54
CA LEU A 33 22.73 -2.38 22.67
C LEU A 33 23.73 -3.44 22.16
N PRO A 34 24.84 -3.68 22.88
CA PRO A 34 25.85 -4.64 22.46
C PRO A 34 25.30 -6.09 22.54
N PRO A 35 25.69 -6.97 21.60
CA PRO A 35 25.31 -8.37 21.63
C PRO A 35 26.01 -9.11 22.78
N PRO A 36 25.38 -10.14 23.37
CA PRO A 36 26.01 -10.95 24.42
C PRO A 36 27.20 -11.75 23.86
N SER A 37 28.28 -11.70 24.63
CA SER A 37 29.56 -12.38 24.44
C SER A 37 29.40 -13.89 24.24
N ARG A 38 29.77 -14.39 23.05
CA ARG A 38 29.99 -15.82 22.81
C ARG A 38 31.41 -16.19 23.22
N GLN A 39 31.53 -17.12 24.17
CA GLN A 39 32.79 -17.79 24.51
C GLN A 39 33.25 -18.66 23.32
N PRO A 40 34.57 -18.74 23.04
CA PRO A 40 35.11 -19.62 22.01
C PRO A 40 35.32 -21.05 22.56
N LEU A 41 34.86 -22.04 21.81
CA LEU A 41 35.26 -23.45 21.98
C LEU A 41 36.44 -23.78 21.03
N PRO A 42 37.30 -24.74 21.41
CA PRO A 42 38.68 -24.83 20.92
C PRO A 42 38.85 -25.40 19.52
N ASP A 43 39.90 -24.90 18.87
CA ASP A 43 40.45 -25.26 17.56
C ASP A 43 41.21 -26.61 17.61
N PRO A 44 40.85 -27.61 16.80
CA PRO A 44 41.70 -28.76 16.53
C PRO A 44 42.37 -28.62 15.16
N ARG A 45 43.57 -28.01 15.14
CA ARG A 45 44.51 -28.20 14.02
C ARG A 45 45.03 -29.64 14.01
N ARG A 46 44.80 -30.35 12.91
CA ARG A 46 45.59 -31.45 12.29
C ARG A 46 44.78 -31.83 11.04
N GLY A 47 45.15 -31.56 9.80
CA GLY A 47 46.46 -31.57 9.16
C GLY A 47 46.43 -32.69 8.13
N THR A 48 46.30 -32.35 6.83
CA THR A 48 46.85 -33.12 5.69
C THR A 48 46.69 -32.31 4.40
N SER A 49 47.82 -32.15 3.72
CA SER A 49 48.00 -31.69 2.35
C SER A 49 47.43 -32.71 1.35
N ILE A 50 46.90 -32.27 0.19
CA ILE A 50 47.03 -32.89 -1.15
C ILE A 50 46.41 -31.96 -2.23
N MET A 51 47.28 -31.59 -3.19
CA MET A 51 47.19 -31.17 -4.61
C MET A 51 45.89 -30.69 -5.32
N PRO A 52 46.05 -29.85 -6.39
CA PRO A 52 44.97 -29.19 -7.12
C PRO A 52 44.52 -29.96 -8.39
N GLY A 53 43.27 -29.72 -8.81
CA GLY A 53 42.79 -30.03 -10.16
C GLY A 53 41.56 -30.93 -10.20
N THR A 54 40.38 -30.32 -10.36
CA THR A 54 39.28 -30.71 -11.28
C THR A 54 38.06 -29.86 -10.95
N VAL A 55 37.70 -28.97 -11.88
CA VAL A 55 36.43 -28.24 -11.86
C VAL A 55 35.34 -29.24 -12.20
N VAL A 56 34.64 -29.74 -11.19
CA VAL A 56 33.37 -30.43 -11.37
C VAL A 56 32.27 -29.40 -11.10
N GLU A 57 31.61 -28.97 -12.16
CA GLU A 57 30.38 -28.20 -12.12
C GLU A 57 29.33 -28.95 -11.28
N ARG A 58 29.17 -28.56 -10.02
CA ARG A 58 27.98 -28.91 -9.25
C ARG A 58 26.83 -28.06 -9.76
N GLY A 59 26.13 -28.58 -10.75
CA GLY A 59 24.79 -28.14 -11.10
C GLY A 59 23.89 -28.24 -9.88
N THR A 60 23.65 -27.11 -9.22
CA THR A 60 22.62 -26.98 -8.19
C THR A 60 21.26 -27.12 -8.88
N LYS A 61 20.74 -28.35 -8.95
CA LYS A 61 19.31 -28.60 -9.11
C LYS A 61 18.60 -27.92 -7.95
N GLN A 62 18.06 -26.73 -8.21
CA GLN A 62 17.09 -26.06 -7.36
C GLN A 62 15.89 -26.98 -7.21
N THR A 63 15.87 -27.79 -6.16
CA THR A 63 14.64 -28.41 -5.66
C THR A 63 13.81 -27.30 -5.02
N GLY A 64 13.02 -26.61 -5.84
CA GLY A 64 11.97 -25.74 -5.34
C GLY A 64 11.13 -26.48 -4.30
N SER A 65 10.80 -25.82 -3.19
CA SER A 65 10.04 -26.41 -2.08
C SER A 65 8.79 -27.12 -2.63
N ARG A 66 8.73 -28.45 -2.50
CA ARG A 66 7.53 -29.23 -2.82
C ARG A 66 6.34 -28.68 -2.03
N GLY A 67 5.22 -28.43 -2.72
CA GLY A 67 3.96 -28.02 -2.10
C GLY A 67 3.17 -29.20 -1.54
N ASN A 68 2.04 -28.91 -0.89
CA ASN A 68 1.20 -29.89 -0.21
C ASN A 68 0.19 -30.62 -1.13
N GLY A 69 0.21 -30.35 -2.43
CA GLY A 69 -0.70 -30.95 -3.40
C GLY A 69 -0.22 -32.31 -3.95
N PRO A 70 -1.07 -33.01 -4.73
CA PRO A 70 -0.73 -34.28 -5.36
C PRO A 70 0.61 -34.20 -6.12
N GLY A 71 1.50 -35.16 -5.91
CA GLY A 71 2.83 -35.17 -6.52
C GLY A 71 3.79 -34.09 -5.99
N GLY A 72 3.46 -33.41 -4.89
CA GLY A 72 4.29 -32.36 -4.30
C GLY A 72 4.15 -31.00 -4.99
N ARG A 73 3.07 -30.77 -5.74
CA ARG A 73 2.77 -29.46 -6.35
C ARG A 73 2.25 -28.46 -5.29
N LYS A 74 2.41 -27.16 -5.54
CA LYS A 74 1.72 -26.14 -4.74
C LYS A 74 0.24 -26.12 -5.13
N LEU A 75 -0.63 -25.99 -4.14
CA LEU A 75 -2.07 -25.84 -4.34
C LEU A 75 -2.40 -24.36 -4.53
N ASP A 76 -3.37 -24.09 -5.40
CA ASP A 76 -3.93 -22.75 -5.54
C ASP A 76 -4.78 -22.39 -4.32
N ARG A 77 -5.00 -21.08 -4.09
CA ARG A 77 -5.74 -20.60 -2.92
C ARG A 77 -7.20 -21.07 -2.99
N GLY A 78 -7.61 -21.93 -2.05
CA GLY A 78 -8.97 -22.46 -1.98
C GLY A 78 -9.20 -23.73 -2.82
N GLU A 79 -8.17 -24.26 -3.47
CA GLU A 79 -8.26 -25.51 -4.22
C GLU A 79 -8.59 -26.69 -3.28
N ILE A 80 -9.71 -27.36 -3.53
CA ILE A 80 -10.14 -28.55 -2.77
C ILE A 80 -9.67 -29.79 -3.51
N VAL A 81 -8.69 -30.50 -2.94
CA VAL A 81 -8.23 -31.79 -3.47
C VAL A 81 -8.99 -32.91 -2.74
N PRO A 82 -9.73 -33.77 -3.45
CA PRO A 82 -10.39 -34.90 -2.81
C PRO A 82 -9.36 -35.88 -2.24
N LEU A 83 -9.63 -36.41 -1.05
CA LEU A 83 -8.81 -37.46 -0.44
C LEU A 83 -8.94 -38.75 -1.25
N THR A 84 -7.83 -39.46 -1.44
CA THR A 84 -7.90 -40.85 -1.94
C THR A 84 -8.56 -41.76 -0.89
N PRO A 85 -9.12 -42.92 -1.28
CA PRO A 85 -9.72 -43.86 -0.31
C PRO A 85 -8.76 -44.26 0.82
N LYS A 86 -7.47 -44.47 0.52
CA LYS A 86 -6.44 -44.80 1.52
C LYS A 86 -6.20 -43.64 2.50
N GLN A 87 -6.16 -42.41 2.01
CA GLN A 87 -6.01 -41.22 2.86
C GLN A 87 -7.25 -40.98 3.72
N SER A 88 -8.45 -41.24 3.18
CA SER A 88 -9.68 -41.15 3.95
C SER A 88 -9.71 -42.18 5.08
N ALA A 89 -9.31 -43.43 4.82
CA ALA A 89 -9.19 -44.46 5.84
C ALA A 89 -8.16 -44.07 6.92
N ARG A 90 -6.99 -43.57 6.50
CA ARG A 90 -5.95 -43.10 7.43
C ARG A 90 -6.43 -41.95 8.31
N LEU A 91 -7.15 -40.98 7.75
CA LEU A 91 -7.72 -39.88 8.54
C LEU A 91 -8.75 -40.40 9.56
N ALA A 92 -9.56 -41.39 9.18
CA ALA A 92 -10.52 -42.02 10.09
C ALA A 92 -9.82 -42.76 11.25
N GLU A 93 -8.71 -43.46 11.01
CA GLU A 93 -7.89 -44.08 12.05
C GLU A 93 -7.34 -43.03 13.03
N LEU A 94 -6.75 -41.96 12.51
CA LEU A 94 -6.22 -40.86 13.35
C LEU A 94 -7.33 -40.22 14.18
N TYR A 95 -8.52 -40.02 13.59
CA TYR A 95 -9.68 -39.49 14.30
C TYR A 95 -10.20 -40.45 15.36
N ALA A 96 -10.23 -41.76 15.10
CA ALA A 96 -10.62 -42.75 16.10
C ALA A 96 -9.64 -42.79 17.29
N GLU A 97 -8.34 -42.63 17.02
CA GLU A 97 -7.27 -42.68 18.03
C GLU A 97 -7.17 -41.40 18.88
N PHE A 98 -7.28 -40.22 18.24
CA PHE A 98 -7.03 -38.92 18.88
C PHE A 98 -8.23 -37.98 18.91
N GLY A 99 -9.34 -38.32 18.25
CA GLY A 99 -10.59 -37.57 18.32
C GLY A 99 -11.34 -37.74 19.64
N GLY A 100 -12.62 -37.38 19.65
CA GLY A 100 -13.49 -37.56 20.82
C GLY A 100 -13.11 -36.70 22.04
N GLY A 101 -12.69 -35.45 21.82
CA GLY A 101 -12.48 -34.49 22.91
C GLY A 101 -11.05 -34.37 23.42
N ARG A 102 -10.07 -35.15 22.91
CA ARG A 102 -8.66 -35.04 23.38
C ARG A 102 -7.98 -33.78 22.84
N LEU A 103 -8.14 -33.48 21.55
CA LEU A 103 -7.54 -32.29 20.93
C LEU A 103 -8.21 -31.01 21.46
N GLU A 104 -9.53 -31.04 21.62
CA GLU A 104 -10.37 -29.97 22.16
C GLU A 104 -9.96 -29.64 23.60
N ARG A 105 -9.81 -30.65 24.48
CA ARG A 105 -9.31 -30.44 25.85
C ARG A 105 -7.89 -29.87 25.87
N TYR A 106 -7.03 -30.27 24.93
CA TYR A 106 -5.69 -29.71 24.82
C TYR A 106 -5.71 -28.26 24.33
N ALA A 107 -6.50 -27.96 23.30
CA ALA A 107 -6.71 -26.63 22.76
C ALA A 107 -7.27 -25.68 23.83
N ALA A 108 -8.34 -26.07 24.53
CA ALA A 108 -8.95 -25.30 25.60
C ALA A 108 -7.94 -24.94 26.70
N ARG A 109 -7.11 -25.90 27.11
CA ARG A 109 -6.03 -25.67 28.08
C ARG A 109 -4.99 -24.68 27.55
N LYS A 110 -4.60 -24.75 26.27
CA LYS A 110 -3.70 -23.76 25.68
C LYS A 110 -4.33 -22.37 25.62
N LEU A 111 -5.58 -22.26 25.20
CA LEU A 111 -6.32 -21.01 25.16
C LEU A 111 -6.47 -20.37 26.54
N MET A 112 -6.73 -21.16 27.59
CA MET A 112 -6.74 -20.68 28.97
C MET A 112 -5.35 -20.19 29.44
N ASN A 113 -4.27 -20.86 29.05
CA ASN A 113 -2.91 -20.38 29.32
C ASN A 113 -2.59 -19.05 28.61
N TYR A 114 -3.31 -18.75 27.52
CA TYR A 114 -3.27 -17.45 26.83
C TYR A 114 -4.24 -16.41 27.44
N GLY A 115 -4.91 -16.72 28.56
CA GLY A 115 -5.73 -15.78 29.31
C GLY A 115 -7.23 -15.79 28.98
N LEU A 116 -7.71 -16.72 28.14
CA LEU A 116 -9.15 -16.83 27.85
C LEU A 116 -9.92 -17.43 29.04
N ARG A 117 -11.14 -16.93 29.26
CA ARG A 117 -12.08 -17.53 30.22
C ARG A 117 -12.51 -18.92 29.76
N ARG A 118 -12.75 -19.81 30.72
CA ARG A 118 -13.04 -21.24 30.47
C ARG A 118 -14.16 -21.49 29.45
N ALA A 119 -15.29 -20.78 29.55
CA ALA A 119 -16.41 -20.93 28.62
C ALA A 119 -15.98 -20.61 27.18
N ARG A 120 -15.37 -19.45 26.96
CA ARG A 120 -14.89 -19.01 25.64
C ARG A 120 -13.77 -19.90 25.10
N ALA A 121 -12.88 -20.37 25.97
CA ALA A 121 -11.83 -21.32 25.60
C ALA A 121 -12.39 -22.67 25.16
N SER A 122 -13.54 -23.10 25.71
CA SER A 122 -14.19 -24.35 25.32
C SER A 122 -14.88 -24.25 23.96
N GLU A 123 -15.57 -23.15 23.69
CA GLU A 123 -16.17 -22.89 22.36
C GLU A 123 -15.10 -22.88 21.27
N LEU A 124 -14.06 -22.05 21.46
CA LEU A 124 -13.01 -21.90 20.45
C LEU A 124 -12.13 -23.15 20.30
N ALA A 125 -12.07 -24.01 21.32
CA ALA A 125 -11.31 -25.25 21.24
C ALA A 125 -11.90 -26.25 20.23
N ASP A 126 -13.22 -26.24 20.05
CA ASP A 126 -13.89 -27.07 19.03
C ASP A 126 -13.51 -26.57 17.63
N ASP A 127 -13.66 -25.27 17.37
CA ASP A 127 -13.26 -24.64 16.10
C ASP A 127 -11.79 -24.93 15.75
N ILE A 128 -10.89 -24.79 16.73
CA ILE A 128 -9.46 -25.08 16.54
C ILE A 128 -9.22 -26.57 16.25
N ALA A 129 -9.92 -27.48 16.92
CA ALA A 129 -9.78 -28.91 16.65
C ALA A 129 -10.27 -29.26 15.24
N GLN A 130 -11.37 -28.66 14.79
CA GLN A 130 -11.87 -28.81 13.42
C GLN A 130 -10.85 -28.29 12.39
N ASP A 131 -10.28 -27.10 12.61
CA ASP A 131 -9.22 -26.54 11.76
C ASP A 131 -7.99 -27.46 11.68
N VAL A 132 -7.62 -28.09 12.80
CA VAL A 132 -6.54 -29.07 12.84
C VAL A 132 -6.86 -30.28 11.97
N TRP A 133 -8.07 -30.85 12.05
CA TRP A 133 -8.46 -31.99 11.23
C TRP A 133 -8.51 -31.64 9.73
N VAL A 134 -9.04 -30.47 9.38
CA VAL A 134 -9.03 -29.95 8.01
C VAL A 134 -7.60 -29.77 7.51
N ALA A 135 -6.71 -29.24 8.35
CA ALA A 135 -5.30 -29.08 8.02
C ALA A 135 -4.59 -30.42 7.80
N VAL A 136 -4.86 -31.43 8.63
CA VAL A 136 -4.32 -32.79 8.47
C VAL A 136 -4.80 -33.39 7.14
N ALA A 137 -6.09 -33.26 6.84
CA ALA A 137 -6.66 -33.74 5.57
C ALA A 137 -5.99 -33.09 4.34
N ARG A 138 -5.68 -31.79 4.41
CA ARG A 138 -5.04 -31.04 3.30
C ARG A 138 -3.56 -31.37 3.12
N GLU A 139 -2.90 -31.98 4.09
CA GLU A 139 -1.46 -32.25 4.09
C GLU A 139 -1.15 -33.66 3.57
N THR A 140 -1.59 -33.91 2.34
CA THR A 140 -1.54 -35.23 1.66
C THR A 140 -0.15 -35.85 1.52
N THR A 141 0.92 -35.05 1.66
CA THR A 141 2.32 -35.44 1.50
C THR A 141 3.13 -35.43 2.81
N LYS A 142 2.49 -35.10 3.94
CA LYS A 142 3.15 -34.99 5.24
C LYS A 142 3.06 -36.29 6.05
N PRO A 143 3.96 -36.49 7.03
CA PRO A 143 4.14 -37.79 7.69
C PRO A 143 2.91 -38.33 8.42
N LEU A 144 1.93 -37.49 8.81
CA LEU A 144 0.65 -37.97 9.38
C LEU A 144 -0.22 -38.73 8.35
N MET A 145 -0.18 -38.30 7.08
CA MET A 145 -0.97 -38.86 5.98
C MET A 145 -0.13 -39.76 5.06
N ALA A 146 1.18 -39.85 5.28
CA ALA A 146 2.09 -40.72 4.54
C ALA A 146 1.93 -42.18 4.97
N ALA A 147 2.33 -43.10 4.08
CA ALA A 147 2.20 -44.55 4.29
C ALA A 147 3.22 -45.13 5.29
N ASP A 148 4.26 -44.38 5.64
CA ASP A 148 5.27 -44.82 6.61
C ASP A 148 4.68 -44.79 8.02
N GLU A 149 4.80 -45.90 8.75
CA GLU A 149 4.24 -46.04 10.10
C GLU A 149 5.01 -45.19 11.11
N LEU A 150 4.55 -43.97 11.34
CA LEU A 150 4.95 -43.18 12.52
C LEU A 150 4.58 -43.94 13.80
N SER A 151 5.41 -43.86 14.82
CA SER A 151 5.05 -44.32 16.16
C SER A 151 3.88 -43.51 16.76
N GLU A 152 3.20 -44.04 17.76
CA GLU A 152 2.12 -43.33 18.46
C GLU A 152 2.59 -41.98 19.02
N ASP A 153 3.79 -41.95 19.61
CA ASP A 153 4.37 -40.72 20.17
C ASP A 153 4.63 -39.66 19.11
N GLU A 154 5.13 -40.04 17.93
CA GLU A 154 5.34 -39.13 16.82
C GLU A 154 4.01 -38.57 16.29
N ARG A 155 3.00 -39.44 16.10
CA ARG A 155 1.65 -38.99 15.71
C ARG A 155 1.09 -37.98 16.69
N ARG A 156 1.21 -38.26 17.99
CA ARG A 156 0.81 -37.36 19.08
C ARG A 156 1.56 -36.03 19.01
N ILE A 157 2.89 -36.04 18.84
CA ILE A 157 3.71 -34.82 18.75
C ILE A 157 3.26 -33.96 17.57
N PHE A 158 3.04 -34.54 16.39
CA PHE A 158 2.62 -33.80 15.20
C PHE A 158 1.22 -33.19 15.38
N LEU A 159 0.25 -33.96 15.87
CA LEU A 159 -1.14 -33.48 16.06
C LEU A 159 -1.21 -32.36 17.10
N PHE A 160 -0.59 -32.55 18.27
CA PHE A 160 -0.63 -31.56 19.35
C PHE A 160 0.23 -30.33 19.04
N GLY A 161 1.32 -30.51 18.29
CA GLY A 161 2.08 -29.42 17.69
C GLY A 161 1.24 -28.60 16.71
N ARG A 162 0.32 -29.24 15.98
CA ARG A 162 -0.61 -28.53 15.09
C ARG A 162 -1.63 -27.72 15.86
N VAL A 163 -2.23 -28.28 16.92
CA VAL A 163 -3.11 -27.53 17.82
C VAL A 163 -2.43 -26.25 18.33
N LYS A 164 -1.17 -26.35 18.77
CA LYS A 164 -0.39 -25.16 19.21
C LYS A 164 -0.24 -24.13 18.08
N THR A 165 0.01 -24.61 16.85
CA THR A 165 0.16 -23.75 15.67
C THR A 165 -1.14 -23.02 15.35
N GLU A 166 -2.28 -23.70 15.36
CA GLU A 166 -3.59 -23.08 15.08
C GLU A 166 -4.00 -22.10 16.20
N VAL A 167 -3.75 -22.43 17.47
CA VAL A 167 -3.91 -21.48 18.58
C VAL A 167 -3.08 -20.21 18.35
N HIS A 168 -1.81 -20.36 17.97
CA HIS A 168 -0.96 -19.20 17.64
C HIS A 168 -1.48 -18.42 16.43
N GLN A 169 -1.98 -19.11 15.38
CA GLN A 169 -2.56 -18.46 14.22
C GLN A 169 -3.83 -17.70 14.56
N TYR A 170 -4.70 -18.24 15.42
CA TYR A 170 -5.89 -17.55 15.90
C TYR A 170 -5.53 -16.20 16.56
N PHE A 171 -4.59 -16.19 17.50
CA PHE A 171 -4.14 -14.92 18.12
C PHE A 171 -3.41 -14.02 17.14
N ARG A 172 -2.65 -14.58 16.19
CA ARG A 172 -2.02 -13.79 15.14
C ARG A 172 -3.07 -13.10 14.27
N ARG A 173 -4.12 -13.81 13.85
CA ARG A 173 -5.27 -13.30 13.10
C ARG A 173 -6.03 -12.23 13.88
N GLY A 174 -6.25 -12.44 15.17
CA GLY A 174 -6.85 -11.42 16.06
C GLY A 174 -5.93 -10.23 16.36
N SER A 175 -4.61 -10.37 16.21
CA SER A 175 -3.62 -9.28 16.36
C SER A 175 -3.35 -8.53 15.06
N THR A 176 -3.69 -9.11 13.92
CA THR A 176 -3.82 -8.40 12.65
C THR A 176 -5.13 -7.65 12.68
N SER A 177 -5.12 -6.39 12.25
CA SER A 177 -6.24 -5.47 12.28
C SER A 177 -7.36 -5.87 11.30
N GLU A 178 -7.97 -7.04 11.48
CA GLU A 178 -9.15 -7.46 10.75
C GLU A 178 -10.38 -6.90 11.48
N TYR A 179 -10.91 -5.80 10.95
CA TYR A 179 -12.17 -5.20 11.36
C TYR A 179 -13.25 -5.54 10.30
N PRO A 180 -14.54 -5.55 10.68
CA PRO A 180 -15.64 -5.64 9.73
C PRO A 180 -15.44 -4.60 8.62
N ILE A 181 -15.51 -5.06 7.36
CA ILE A 181 -15.39 -4.18 6.20
C ILE A 181 -16.65 -3.32 6.12
N ASP A 182 -16.47 -2.02 6.35
CA ASP A 182 -17.49 -1.03 6.06
C ASP A 182 -17.52 -0.75 4.56
N TRP A 183 -18.48 -1.33 3.84
CA TRP A 183 -18.66 -1.10 2.41
C TRP A 183 -19.19 0.30 2.08
N THR A 184 -19.61 1.07 3.08
CA THR A 184 -19.98 2.47 2.91
C THR A 184 -18.79 3.41 3.06
N ASP A 185 -17.64 2.92 3.56
CA ASP A 185 -16.39 3.67 3.59
C ASP A 185 -15.82 3.81 2.16
N PRO A 186 -15.67 5.04 1.64
CA PRO A 186 -15.14 5.27 0.29
C PRO A 186 -13.72 4.71 0.10
N VAL A 187 -12.89 4.70 1.14
CA VAL A 187 -11.51 4.22 1.06
C VAL A 187 -11.48 2.71 0.88
N THR A 188 -12.26 2.00 1.69
CA THR A 188 -12.37 0.54 1.63
C THR A 188 -13.01 0.07 0.33
N CYS A 189 -14.09 0.72 -0.10
CA CYS A 189 -14.70 0.40 -1.40
C CYS A 189 -13.69 0.59 -2.53
N ASN A 190 -13.01 1.74 -2.60
CA ASN A 190 -12.07 2.01 -3.69
C ASN A 190 -10.86 1.09 -3.72
N THR A 191 -10.36 0.70 -2.55
CA THR A 191 -9.25 -0.26 -2.46
C THR A 191 -9.63 -1.63 -3.01
N LEU A 192 -10.89 -2.03 -2.88
CA LEU A 192 -11.43 -3.33 -3.32
C LEU A 192 -12.23 -3.25 -4.63
N CYS A 193 -12.34 -2.06 -5.23
CA CYS A 193 -13.18 -1.78 -6.40
C CYS A 193 -12.76 -2.59 -7.63
N SER A 194 -11.46 -2.89 -7.79
CA SER A 194 -10.95 -3.76 -8.87
C SER A 194 -11.44 -5.21 -8.78
N VAL A 195 -11.96 -5.61 -7.61
CA VAL A 195 -12.43 -6.98 -7.33
C VAL A 195 -13.96 -7.07 -7.30
N LEU A 196 -14.67 -5.94 -7.40
CA LEU A 196 -16.13 -5.88 -7.32
C LEU A 196 -16.78 -5.73 -8.71
N PRO A 197 -17.73 -6.60 -9.09
CA PRO A 197 -18.34 -6.60 -10.43
C PRO A 197 -19.31 -5.44 -10.70
N GLY A 198 -19.69 -4.65 -9.69
CA GLY A 198 -20.65 -3.54 -9.82
C GLY A 198 -20.05 -2.13 -9.79
N GLY A 199 -18.73 -2.01 -9.61
CA GLY A 199 -18.09 -0.72 -9.29
C GLY A 199 -18.48 -0.18 -7.91
N CYS A 200 -17.73 0.81 -7.43
CA CYS A 200 -18.01 1.48 -6.16
C CYS A 200 -18.83 2.75 -6.37
N ALA A 201 -19.75 3.02 -5.44
CA ALA A 201 -20.47 4.28 -5.38
C ALA A 201 -19.46 5.41 -5.11
N ARG A 202 -19.28 6.31 -6.09
CA ARG A 202 -18.45 7.50 -5.91
C ARG A 202 -19.06 8.39 -4.83
N THR A 203 -18.21 9.00 -4.02
CA THR A 203 -18.71 9.97 -3.03
C THR A 203 -19.27 11.17 -3.79
N ALA A 204 -20.55 11.51 -3.56
CA ALA A 204 -21.14 12.68 -4.17
C ALA A 204 -20.41 13.95 -3.69
N LEU A 205 -19.80 14.66 -4.62
CA LEU A 205 -19.18 15.96 -4.33
C LEU A 205 -20.27 17.02 -4.14
N PRO A 206 -20.07 18.00 -3.26
CA PRO A 206 -20.89 19.20 -3.24
C PRO A 206 -20.94 19.84 -4.64
N ALA A 207 -22.11 20.38 -5.04
CA ALA A 207 -22.35 20.88 -6.40
C ALA A 207 -21.29 21.88 -6.92
N TYR A 208 -20.76 22.74 -6.05
CA TYR A 208 -19.71 23.69 -6.42
C TYR A 208 -18.37 22.99 -6.75
N LEU A 209 -17.99 21.94 -6.01
CA LEU A 209 -16.80 21.14 -6.29
C LEU A 209 -16.98 20.28 -7.53
N ASP A 210 -18.16 19.72 -7.72
CA ASP A 210 -18.49 18.92 -8.89
C ASP A 210 -18.38 19.76 -10.18
N ALA A 211 -18.88 21.00 -10.17
CA ALA A 211 -18.75 21.94 -11.29
C ALA A 211 -17.28 22.28 -11.61
N MET A 212 -16.43 22.46 -10.60
CA MET A 212 -14.99 22.71 -10.81
C MET A 212 -14.28 21.48 -11.38
N VAL A 213 -14.55 20.30 -10.81
CA VAL A 213 -13.93 19.04 -11.23
C VAL A 213 -14.40 18.64 -12.64
N ALA A 214 -15.63 18.99 -13.02
CA ALA A 214 -16.17 18.73 -14.36
C ALA A 214 -15.42 19.47 -15.48
N LYS A 215 -14.84 20.65 -15.20
CA LYS A 215 -14.03 21.43 -16.15
C LYS A 215 -12.66 20.82 -16.42
N LEU A 216 -12.20 19.88 -15.59
CA LEU A 216 -10.90 19.25 -15.76
C LEU A 216 -10.85 18.27 -16.94
N PRO A 217 -9.68 18.11 -17.59
CA PRO A 217 -9.50 17.06 -18.58
C PRO A 217 -9.70 15.66 -17.97
N GLU A 218 -10.19 14.71 -18.77
CA GLU A 218 -10.66 13.39 -18.30
C GLU A 218 -9.64 12.63 -17.43
N ARG A 219 -8.36 12.63 -17.82
CA ARG A 219 -7.33 11.82 -17.15
C ARG A 219 -6.97 12.41 -15.80
N GLU A 220 -6.83 13.72 -15.74
CA GLU A 220 -6.60 14.53 -14.55
C GLU A 220 -7.81 14.43 -13.60
N ARG A 221 -9.02 14.54 -14.14
CA ARG A 221 -10.28 14.39 -13.40
C ARG A 221 -10.40 13.01 -12.75
N ALA A 222 -10.19 11.95 -13.53
CA ALA A 222 -10.27 10.58 -13.04
C ALA A 222 -9.25 10.32 -11.93
N ALA A 223 -8.00 10.75 -12.11
CA ALA A 223 -6.95 10.59 -11.10
C ALA A 223 -7.26 11.37 -9.81
N LEU A 224 -7.77 12.60 -9.93
CA LEU A 224 -8.14 13.44 -8.78
C LEU A 224 -9.31 12.84 -7.99
N LEU A 225 -10.37 12.37 -8.66
CA LEU A 225 -11.53 11.78 -8.00
C LEU A 225 -11.14 10.55 -7.16
N LEU A 226 -10.40 9.61 -7.74
CA LEU A 226 -9.90 8.43 -7.01
C LEU A 226 -9.06 8.83 -5.80
N ARG A 227 -8.25 9.88 -5.95
CA ARG A 227 -7.41 10.38 -4.86
C ARG A 227 -8.23 11.04 -3.74
N LEU A 228 -9.28 11.78 -4.07
CA LEU A 228 -10.21 12.41 -3.12
C LEU A 228 -11.01 11.37 -2.34
N GLU A 229 -11.31 10.23 -2.96
CA GLU A 229 -11.94 9.09 -2.30
C GLU A 229 -10.94 8.25 -1.47
N GLY A 230 -9.72 8.76 -1.28
CA GLY A 230 -8.72 8.21 -0.38
C GLY A 230 -7.91 7.03 -0.94
N MET A 231 -8.02 6.74 -2.24
CA MET A 231 -7.20 5.71 -2.87
C MET A 231 -5.70 6.07 -2.79
N ASN A 232 -4.87 5.08 -2.46
CA ASN A 232 -3.42 5.22 -2.49
C ASN A 232 -2.94 5.46 -3.93
N MET A 233 -2.00 6.37 -4.12
CA MET A 233 -1.38 6.70 -5.41
C MET A 233 -0.93 5.49 -6.26
N ARG A 234 -0.48 4.39 -5.64
CA ARG A 234 -0.14 3.17 -6.37
C ARG A 234 -1.36 2.54 -7.05
N LEU A 235 -2.47 2.46 -6.34
CA LEU A 235 -3.73 1.93 -6.86
C LEU A 235 -4.36 2.91 -7.85
N VAL A 236 -4.22 4.23 -7.64
CA VAL A 236 -4.62 5.24 -8.63
C VAL A 236 -3.88 5.02 -9.95
N ALA A 237 -2.57 4.75 -9.89
CA ALA A 237 -1.77 4.48 -11.09
C ALA A 237 -2.23 3.22 -11.83
N GLU A 238 -2.50 2.14 -11.10
CA GLU A 238 -3.05 0.90 -11.66
C GLU A 238 -4.43 1.12 -12.28
N HIS A 239 -5.31 1.85 -11.61
CA HIS A 239 -6.67 2.12 -12.08
C HIS A 239 -6.71 3.01 -13.34
N VAL A 240 -5.85 4.02 -13.40
CA VAL A 240 -5.74 4.93 -14.56
C VAL A 240 -4.87 4.33 -15.68
N GLY A 241 -4.24 3.17 -15.44
CA GLY A 241 -3.40 2.48 -16.42
C GLY A 241 -2.09 3.21 -16.74
N VAL A 242 -1.47 3.86 -15.74
CA VAL A 242 -0.23 4.64 -15.91
C VAL A 242 0.81 4.29 -14.84
N SER A 243 2.05 4.76 -15.02
CA SER A 243 3.09 4.60 -14.00
C SER A 243 2.82 5.46 -12.77
N TYR A 244 3.30 5.04 -11.60
CA TYR A 244 3.13 5.78 -10.33
C TYR A 244 3.52 7.28 -10.43
N PRO A 245 4.68 7.66 -11.01
CA PRO A 245 5.04 9.07 -11.18
C PRO A 245 4.07 9.82 -12.09
N THR A 246 3.51 9.15 -13.09
CA THR A 246 2.54 9.75 -14.02
C THR A 246 1.20 9.98 -13.34
N ALA A 247 0.74 9.04 -12.51
CA ALA A 247 -0.47 9.22 -11.71
C ALA A 247 -0.34 10.40 -10.75
N ASN A 248 0.81 10.53 -10.06
CA ASN A 248 1.08 11.68 -9.20
C ASN A 248 1.05 12.99 -9.99
N ARG A 249 1.66 13.00 -11.17
CA ARG A 249 1.61 14.15 -12.09
C ARG A 249 0.18 14.52 -12.46
N LEU A 250 -0.68 13.56 -12.83
CA LEU A 250 -2.07 13.83 -13.19
C LEU A 250 -2.85 14.50 -12.05
N VAL A 251 -2.67 14.03 -10.81
CA VAL A 251 -3.30 14.63 -9.63
C VAL A 251 -2.76 16.04 -9.37
N GLU A 252 -1.44 16.23 -9.44
CA GLU A 252 -0.83 17.56 -9.26
C GLU A 252 -1.30 18.54 -10.34
N THR A 253 -1.32 18.13 -11.61
CA THR A 253 -1.86 18.93 -12.72
C THR A 253 -3.32 19.29 -12.48
N ALA A 254 -4.17 18.34 -12.06
CA ALA A 254 -5.57 18.59 -11.78
C ALA A 254 -5.77 19.67 -10.70
N LEU A 255 -4.99 19.60 -9.63
CA LEU A 255 -5.03 20.60 -8.54
C LEU A 255 -4.57 21.98 -9.04
N LEU A 256 -3.51 22.05 -9.83
CA LEU A 256 -3.01 23.31 -10.38
C LEU A 256 -4.02 23.94 -11.34
N LEU A 257 -4.70 23.15 -12.17
CA LEU A 257 -5.76 23.64 -13.05
C LEU A 257 -6.93 24.24 -12.25
N ILE A 258 -7.40 23.55 -11.19
CA ILE A 258 -8.42 24.11 -10.29
C ILE A 258 -7.96 25.44 -9.69
N GLN A 259 -6.69 25.54 -9.27
CA GLN A 259 -6.14 26.77 -8.68
C GLN A 259 -6.04 27.93 -9.68
N ILE A 260 -5.78 27.63 -10.96
CA ILE A 260 -5.72 28.63 -12.03
C ILE A 260 -7.13 29.16 -12.32
N ASP A 261 -8.12 28.27 -12.39
CA ASP A 261 -9.50 28.63 -12.73
C ASP A 261 -10.29 29.22 -11.55
N ASN A 262 -9.84 28.98 -10.30
CA ASN A 262 -10.53 29.38 -9.06
C ASN A 262 -9.51 29.94 -8.05
N PRO A 263 -8.87 31.09 -8.35
CA PRO A 263 -7.78 31.64 -7.54
C PRO A 263 -8.21 31.97 -6.11
N GLU A 264 -9.48 32.30 -5.86
CA GLU A 264 -10.07 32.57 -4.55
C GLU A 264 -10.05 31.38 -3.59
N LEU A 265 -9.96 30.16 -4.11
CA LEU A 265 -9.84 28.92 -3.32
C LEU A 265 -8.38 28.58 -2.98
N SER A 266 -7.42 29.36 -3.48
CA SER A 266 -5.99 29.16 -3.27
C SER A 266 -5.48 29.91 -2.03
N ALA A 267 -4.19 29.74 -1.71
CA ALA A 267 -3.56 30.44 -0.59
C ALA A 267 -3.59 31.97 -0.78
N ASP A 268 -3.41 32.71 0.32
CA ASP A 268 -3.26 34.16 0.26
C ASP A 268 -2.17 34.57 -0.76
N PRO A 269 -2.41 35.61 -1.58
CA PRO A 269 -1.46 36.01 -2.60
C PRO A 269 -0.15 36.46 -1.96
N VAL A 270 0.97 36.01 -2.53
CA VAL A 270 2.30 36.45 -2.11
C VAL A 270 2.46 37.95 -2.40
N PRO A 271 2.85 38.78 -1.41
CA PRO A 271 3.06 40.21 -1.64
C PRO A 271 4.18 40.45 -2.65
N LEU A 272 3.94 41.32 -3.64
CA LEU A 272 4.88 41.57 -4.75
C LEU A 272 6.26 42.00 -4.25
N GLU A 273 6.30 42.76 -3.16
CA GLU A 273 7.51 43.31 -2.53
C GLU A 273 8.45 42.23 -2.03
N THR A 274 7.92 41.05 -1.70
CA THR A 274 8.71 39.91 -1.22
C THR A 274 9.33 39.11 -2.37
N LEU A 275 8.92 39.36 -3.61
CA LEU A 275 9.39 38.63 -4.77
C LEU A 275 10.72 39.18 -5.31
N PRO A 276 11.62 38.29 -5.79
CA PRO A 276 12.80 38.69 -6.55
C PRO A 276 12.47 39.66 -7.68
N LYS A 277 13.40 40.58 -7.98
CA LYS A 277 13.21 41.62 -9.01
C LYS A 277 12.76 41.03 -10.37
N TRP A 278 13.40 39.95 -10.80
CA TRP A 278 13.05 39.29 -12.06
C TRP A 278 11.62 38.71 -12.07
N GLU A 279 11.14 38.15 -10.95
CA GLU A 279 9.76 37.64 -10.89
C GLU A 279 8.74 38.78 -11.03
N ARG A 280 9.03 39.93 -10.40
CA ARG A 280 8.17 41.12 -10.52
C ARG A 280 8.13 41.68 -11.93
N GLU A 281 9.28 41.71 -12.61
CA GLU A 281 9.38 42.18 -13.99
C GLU A 281 8.59 41.27 -14.96
N GLU A 282 8.70 39.95 -14.80
CA GLU A 282 7.91 39.00 -15.60
C GLU A 282 6.40 39.12 -15.31
N LEU A 283 6.02 39.22 -14.03
CA LEU A 283 4.61 39.42 -13.64
C LEU A 283 4.04 40.75 -14.16
N ALA A 284 4.87 41.77 -14.33
CA ALA A 284 4.47 43.06 -14.89
C ALA A 284 4.00 42.93 -16.35
N GLY A 285 4.59 42.01 -17.11
CA GLY A 285 4.23 41.71 -18.50
C GLY A 285 3.01 40.80 -18.68
N MET A 286 2.45 40.27 -17.59
CA MET A 286 1.31 39.34 -17.62
C MET A 286 -0.04 40.04 -17.35
N SER A 287 -1.13 39.41 -17.79
CA SER A 287 -2.49 39.90 -17.53
C SER A 287 -2.84 39.89 -16.02
N ALA A 288 -3.85 40.65 -15.62
CA ALA A 288 -4.29 40.70 -14.22
C ALA A 288 -4.72 39.32 -13.70
N ALA A 289 -5.43 38.54 -14.53
CA ALA A 289 -5.85 37.17 -14.23
C ALA A 289 -4.65 36.23 -14.04
N GLN A 290 -3.70 36.26 -14.96
CA GLN A 290 -2.46 35.47 -14.88
C GLN A 290 -1.66 35.81 -13.62
N ARG A 291 -1.52 37.10 -13.32
CA ARG A 291 -0.83 37.57 -12.11
C ARG A 291 -1.54 37.10 -10.84
N ALA A 292 -2.87 37.20 -10.78
CA ALA A 292 -3.67 36.79 -9.63
C ALA A 292 -3.55 35.27 -9.35
N ALA A 293 -3.56 34.44 -10.39
CA ALA A 293 -3.36 33.00 -10.27
C ALA A 293 -1.93 32.68 -9.79
N LEU A 294 -0.91 33.22 -10.47
CA LEU A 294 0.50 32.93 -10.17
C LEU A 294 0.91 33.31 -8.75
N LEU A 295 0.42 34.44 -8.23
CA LEU A 295 0.74 34.90 -6.87
C LEU A 295 0.22 33.99 -5.77
N ARG A 296 -0.76 33.11 -6.06
CA ARG A 296 -1.35 32.17 -5.10
C ARG A 296 -0.80 30.74 -5.22
N MET A 297 0.10 30.52 -6.18
CA MET A 297 0.79 29.24 -6.36
C MET A 297 2.03 29.14 -5.46
N ASP A 298 2.49 27.92 -5.22
CA ASP A 298 3.79 27.71 -4.60
C ASP A 298 4.95 28.24 -5.46
N GLU A 299 6.06 28.52 -4.81
CA GLU A 299 7.25 29.13 -5.42
C GLU A 299 7.77 28.36 -6.64
N THR A 300 7.82 27.03 -6.58
CA THR A 300 8.34 26.21 -7.67
C THR A 300 7.43 26.26 -8.88
N SER A 301 6.13 26.06 -8.69
CA SER A 301 5.15 26.14 -9.79
C SER A 301 5.06 27.55 -10.38
N ARG A 302 5.03 28.59 -9.54
CA ARG A 302 5.01 29.99 -9.99
C ARG A 302 6.22 30.29 -10.87
N ARG A 303 7.43 30.02 -10.38
CA ARG A 303 8.66 30.29 -11.12
C ARG A 303 8.75 29.49 -12.42
N ALA A 304 8.30 28.23 -12.41
CA ALA A 304 8.29 27.40 -13.61
C ALA A 304 7.39 27.99 -14.69
N LEU A 305 6.18 28.43 -14.34
CA LEU A 305 5.26 29.08 -15.27
C LEU A 305 5.75 30.43 -15.74
N LEU A 306 6.33 31.25 -14.87
CA LEU A 306 6.95 32.54 -15.27
C LEU A 306 8.02 32.34 -16.35
N LEU A 307 8.92 31.37 -16.14
CA LEU A 307 9.99 31.08 -17.09
C LEU A 307 9.48 30.46 -18.40
N HIS A 308 8.46 29.61 -18.35
CA HIS A 308 7.96 28.94 -19.54
C HIS A 308 6.97 29.80 -20.36
N VAL A 309 6.07 30.52 -19.69
CA VAL A 309 5.03 31.34 -20.33
C VAL A 309 5.55 32.75 -20.61
N GLY A 310 6.28 33.36 -19.68
CA GLY A 310 6.85 34.70 -19.85
C GLY A 310 8.08 34.73 -20.77
N GLN A 311 9.02 33.82 -20.56
CA GLN A 311 10.30 33.80 -21.30
C GLN A 311 10.39 32.75 -22.43
N GLY A 312 9.35 31.92 -22.60
CA GLY A 312 9.32 30.89 -23.65
C GLY A 312 10.32 29.74 -23.47
N LEU A 313 10.91 29.59 -22.28
CA LEU A 313 11.93 28.56 -22.03
C LEU A 313 11.33 27.15 -22.08
N ASN A 314 12.04 26.20 -22.67
CA ASN A 314 11.59 24.81 -22.67
C ASN A 314 11.79 24.14 -21.30
N ILE A 315 11.20 22.96 -21.10
CA ILE A 315 11.25 22.26 -19.82
C ILE A 315 12.68 21.98 -19.31
N THR A 316 13.62 21.76 -20.21
CA THR A 316 15.02 21.50 -19.85
C THR A 316 15.68 22.75 -19.31
N GLU A 317 15.43 23.89 -19.95
CA GLU A 317 15.96 25.19 -19.56
C GLU A 317 15.34 25.66 -18.25
N VAL A 318 14.03 25.48 -18.07
CA VAL A 318 13.34 25.80 -16.82
C VAL A 318 13.91 24.99 -15.65
N ALA A 319 14.02 23.66 -15.81
CA ALA A 319 14.59 22.77 -14.79
C ALA A 319 16.02 23.18 -14.42
N ARG A 320 16.84 23.49 -15.43
CA ARG A 320 18.23 23.95 -15.24
C ARG A 320 18.29 25.29 -14.50
N ARG A 321 17.46 26.26 -14.89
CA ARG A 321 17.45 27.62 -14.32
C ARG A 321 16.95 27.65 -12.89
N LEU A 322 16.01 26.76 -12.55
CA LEU A 322 15.50 26.60 -11.18
C LEU A 322 16.35 25.66 -10.32
N ASN A 323 17.36 25.00 -10.92
CA ASN A 323 18.18 23.97 -10.27
C ASN A 323 17.32 22.86 -9.62
N VAL A 324 16.27 22.42 -10.32
CA VAL A 324 15.38 21.34 -9.87
C VAL A 324 15.34 20.21 -10.89
N PRO A 325 15.07 18.97 -10.46
CA PRO A 325 14.86 17.86 -11.37
C PRO A 325 13.67 18.12 -12.32
N ARG A 326 13.79 17.67 -13.59
CA ARG A 326 12.74 17.81 -14.62
C ARG A 326 11.36 17.30 -14.18
N TYR A 327 11.30 16.27 -13.34
CA TYR A 327 10.04 15.71 -12.86
C TYR A 327 9.23 16.67 -11.98
N GLN A 328 9.85 17.69 -11.38
CA GLN A 328 9.15 18.68 -10.54
C GLN A 328 8.48 19.78 -11.37
N VAL A 329 8.98 20.05 -12.58
CA VAL A 329 8.42 21.06 -13.49
C VAL A 329 7.48 20.46 -14.53
N LEU A 330 7.59 19.16 -14.82
CA LEU A 330 6.73 18.42 -15.75
C LEU A 330 5.21 18.55 -15.50
N PRO A 331 4.69 18.50 -14.26
CA PRO A 331 3.26 18.68 -13.99
C PRO A 331 2.75 20.08 -14.37
N VAL A 332 3.64 21.06 -14.26
CA VAL A 332 3.32 22.48 -14.37
C VAL A 332 3.33 22.94 -15.83
N LEU A 333 4.30 22.49 -16.62
CA LEU A 333 4.55 23.07 -17.95
C LEU A 333 3.69 22.49 -19.09
N GLY A 334 2.81 21.53 -18.81
CA GLY A 334 1.86 20.97 -19.77
C GLY A 334 0.54 21.72 -19.77
N ALA A 335 -0.52 21.07 -19.28
CA ALA A 335 -1.87 21.61 -19.26
C ALA A 335 -1.99 22.96 -18.51
N CYS A 336 -1.24 23.16 -17.42
CA CYS A 336 -1.32 24.41 -16.65
C CYS A 336 -0.76 25.62 -17.41
N ALA A 337 0.28 25.43 -18.25
CA ALA A 337 0.78 26.50 -19.10
C ALA A 337 -0.22 26.90 -20.18
N THR A 338 -0.96 25.93 -20.73
CA THR A 338 -2.05 26.21 -21.68
C THR A 338 -3.19 26.95 -20.98
N ALA A 339 -3.65 26.45 -19.83
CA ALA A 339 -4.71 27.09 -19.04
C ALA A 339 -4.36 28.52 -18.63
N LEU A 340 -3.12 28.76 -18.19
CA LEU A 340 -2.65 30.11 -17.84
C LEU A 340 -2.63 31.05 -19.06
N ARG A 341 -2.28 30.56 -20.25
CA ARG A 341 -2.30 31.37 -21.49
C ARG A 341 -3.72 31.71 -21.94
N THR A 342 -4.70 30.85 -21.64
CA THR A 342 -6.10 31.08 -22.02
C THR A 342 -6.85 32.00 -21.06
N LEU A 343 -6.29 32.31 -19.87
CA LEU A 343 -6.90 33.27 -18.94
C LEU A 343 -6.94 34.69 -19.54
N THR A 344 -8.15 35.16 -19.77
CA THR A 344 -8.46 36.51 -20.25
C THR A 344 -8.79 37.45 -19.08
N ALA A 345 -8.96 38.75 -19.38
CA ALA A 345 -9.35 39.73 -18.36
C ALA A 345 -10.78 39.50 -17.83
N ASP A 346 -11.67 38.97 -18.67
CA ASP A 346 -13.08 38.74 -18.37
C ASP A 346 -13.29 37.56 -17.40
N ASP A 347 -12.37 36.59 -17.38
CA ASP A 347 -12.43 35.41 -16.50
C ASP A 347 -12.32 35.77 -15.00
N MET A 348 -11.79 36.95 -14.67
CA MET A 348 -11.70 37.44 -13.30
C MET A 348 -12.97 38.17 -12.83
N GLU A 349 -13.79 38.71 -13.74
CA GLU A 349 -15.07 39.35 -13.39
C GLU A 349 -16.15 38.31 -13.01
N GLN A 350 -16.02 37.06 -13.47
CA GLN A 350 -16.91 35.97 -13.07
C GLN A 350 -16.50 35.27 -11.76
N ALA A 351 -15.27 35.48 -11.29
CA ALA A 351 -14.72 34.85 -10.09
C ALA A 351 -14.74 35.73 -8.83
N ALA A 352 -15.03 37.04 -8.98
CA ALA A 352 -15.22 38.00 -7.90
C ALA A 352 -16.69 38.08 -7.48
#